data_AF-A0A9X8E991-F1
#
_entry.id   AF-A0A9X8E991-F1
#
_cell.length_a   1.000
_cell.length_b   1.000
_cell.length_c   1.000
_cell.angle_alpha   90.00
_cell.angle_beta   90.00
_cell.angle_gamma   90.00
#
_symmetry.space_group_name_H-M   'P 1'
#
loop_
_entity.id
_entity.type
_entity.pdbx_description
1 polymer ?
#
loop_
_entity_poly.entity_id
_entity_poly.type
_entity_poly.pdbx_seq_one_letter_code
_entity_poly.pdbx_strand_id
1 'polypeptide(L)'
;VAFQRLKLMPRVLRDVRHIDTSTTVLGQRIKTPVCIAPSAMQRMAHPDGELASTRAASATGACYILSTISTTSLEDVAAANGPDGLRWFQLYIFKDRDLTRSLVERAERAGFKALVLTVDTPILGNRQADLRNGFKLPSHLHLGNFAGGRHATGINEAGLSAYATELFDTNLTWQDVAWLKSISSLPVVVKGVLTPEDAVLACDVGCAGILVSNHGAR
;
A
#
# COMPACT_ATOMS: atom_id res chain seq x y z
N VAL A 1 6.21 -23.16 -8.48
CA VAL A 1 6.20 -21.73 -8.06
C VAL A 1 7.64 -21.23 -7.89
N ALA A 2 7.97 -19.96 -8.20
CA ALA A 2 9.36 -19.47 -8.30
C ALA A 2 10.26 -19.77 -7.08
N PHE A 3 9.74 -19.62 -5.86
CA PHE A 3 10.47 -19.94 -4.62
C PHE A 3 10.93 -21.40 -4.53
N GLN A 4 10.23 -22.37 -5.14
CA GLN A 4 10.62 -23.79 -5.10
C GLN A 4 11.91 -24.09 -5.90
N ARG A 5 12.32 -23.16 -6.78
CA ARG A 5 13.59 -23.25 -7.52
C ARG A 5 14.78 -22.81 -6.67
N LEU A 6 14.56 -22.06 -5.60
CA LEU A 6 15.60 -21.68 -4.66
C LEU A 6 15.84 -22.82 -3.67
N LYS A 7 17.11 -23.13 -3.40
CA LYS A 7 17.51 -24.15 -2.42
C LYS A 7 18.14 -23.48 -1.22
N LEU A 8 17.78 -23.93 -0.03
CA LEU A 8 18.43 -23.51 1.21
C LEU A 8 19.67 -24.37 1.44
N MET A 9 20.79 -23.72 1.75
CA MET A 9 22.04 -24.39 2.15
C MET A 9 22.30 -24.10 3.63
N PRO A 10 21.70 -24.90 4.55
CA PRO A 10 21.80 -24.63 5.99
C PRO A 10 23.24 -24.73 6.46
N ARG A 11 23.64 -23.82 7.35
CA ARG A 11 24.95 -23.87 8.03
C ARG A 11 24.78 -24.64 9.34
N VAL A 12 25.43 -25.80 9.44
CA VAL A 12 25.39 -26.64 10.65
C VAL A 12 26.28 -26.10 11.76
N LEU A 13 26.09 -26.60 12.99
CA LEU A 13 26.87 -26.26 14.19
C LEU A 13 26.89 -24.74 14.50
N ARG A 14 25.73 -24.09 14.41
CA ARG A 14 25.52 -22.70 14.83
C ARG A 14 24.73 -22.68 16.12
N ASP A 15 25.17 -21.85 17.07
CA ASP A 15 24.40 -21.58 18.28
C ASP A 15 23.17 -20.74 17.91
N VAL A 16 22.00 -21.35 18.04
CA VAL A 16 20.69 -20.75 17.73
C VAL A 16 19.78 -20.70 18.95
N ARG A 17 20.35 -20.72 20.16
CA ARG A 17 19.58 -20.62 21.41
C ARG A 17 18.79 -19.31 21.51
N HIS A 18 19.30 -18.24 20.91
CA HIS A 18 18.64 -16.94 20.83
C HIS A 18 18.53 -16.51 19.37
N ILE A 19 17.30 -16.47 18.86
CA ILE A 19 16.99 -16.00 17.51
C ILE A 19 16.30 -14.65 17.63
N ASP A 20 16.95 -13.60 17.14
CA ASP A 20 16.33 -12.28 17.00
C ASP A 20 15.93 -12.05 15.55
N THR A 21 14.62 -12.00 15.29
CA THR A 21 14.06 -11.68 13.96
C THR A 21 13.83 -10.19 13.76
N SER A 22 14.06 -9.37 14.77
CA SER A 22 13.75 -7.95 14.68
C SER A 22 14.75 -7.23 13.78
N THR A 23 14.25 -6.28 13.00
CA THR A 23 15.04 -5.51 12.01
C THR A 23 14.58 -4.05 11.99
N THR A 24 15.16 -3.24 11.12
CA THR A 24 14.75 -1.85 10.91
C THR A 24 14.30 -1.64 9.47
N VAL A 25 13.23 -0.89 9.28
CA VAL A 25 12.74 -0.49 7.97
C VAL A 25 12.54 1.02 7.95
N LEU A 26 13.24 1.73 7.05
CA LEU A 26 13.28 3.20 6.99
C LEU A 26 13.53 3.87 8.37
N GLY A 27 14.46 3.31 9.13
CA GLY A 27 14.81 3.79 10.48
C GLY A 27 13.83 3.38 11.60
N GLN A 28 12.73 2.70 11.28
CA GLN A 28 11.75 2.23 12.27
C GLN A 28 12.04 0.78 12.68
N ARG A 29 12.12 0.50 13.99
CA ARG A 29 12.32 -0.87 14.51
C ARG A 29 11.03 -1.68 14.36
N ILE A 30 11.14 -2.90 13.83
CA ILE A 30 10.05 -3.88 13.74
C ILE A 30 10.50 -5.22 14.34
N LYS A 31 9.57 -5.98 14.91
CA LYS A 31 9.88 -7.26 15.59
C LYS A 31 10.11 -8.43 14.61
N THR A 32 9.69 -8.27 13.37
CA THR A 32 9.76 -9.29 12.32
C THR A 32 10.03 -8.64 10.96
N PRO A 33 10.75 -9.29 10.03
CA PRO A 33 10.93 -8.78 8.67
C PRO A 33 9.71 -9.08 7.78
N VAL A 34 8.59 -9.49 8.36
CA VAL A 34 7.34 -9.82 7.66
C VAL A 34 6.32 -8.71 7.93
N CYS A 35 5.92 -8.01 6.87
CA CYS A 35 4.97 -6.90 6.91
C CYS A 35 3.68 -7.27 6.17
N ILE A 36 2.61 -6.53 6.42
CA ILE A 36 1.32 -6.73 5.74
C ILE A 36 1.23 -5.76 4.55
N ALA A 37 1.15 -6.30 3.34
CA ALA A 37 1.04 -5.56 2.09
C ALA A 37 -0.35 -4.91 1.92
N PRO A 38 -0.47 -3.82 1.13
CA PRO A 38 -1.75 -3.16 0.90
C PRO A 38 -2.68 -4.06 0.09
N SER A 39 -3.81 -4.40 0.69
CA SER A 39 -4.93 -5.08 0.04
C SER A 39 -6.17 -4.22 0.20
N ALA A 40 -6.86 -3.98 -0.91
CA ALA A 40 -8.05 -3.13 -0.96
C ALA A 40 -9.26 -3.80 -0.28
N MET A 41 -10.18 -2.97 0.21
CA MET A 41 -11.55 -3.35 0.60
C MET A 41 -11.67 -4.54 1.56
N GLN A 42 -10.90 -4.56 2.65
CA GLN A 42 -10.79 -5.72 3.53
C GLN A 42 -12.10 -6.07 4.26
N ARG A 43 -13.03 -5.12 4.38
CA ARG A 43 -14.35 -5.39 4.98
C ARG A 43 -15.23 -6.33 4.16
N MET A 44 -14.89 -6.60 2.90
CA MET A 44 -15.52 -7.67 2.13
C MET A 44 -15.18 -9.07 2.68
N ALA A 45 -14.03 -9.22 3.33
CA ALA A 45 -13.59 -10.49 3.89
C ALA A 45 -14.06 -10.70 5.34
N HIS A 46 -14.13 -9.64 6.13
CA HIS A 46 -14.58 -9.67 7.53
C HIS A 46 -15.07 -8.28 7.97
N PRO A 47 -16.13 -8.15 8.79
CA PRO A 47 -16.65 -6.84 9.20
C PRO A 47 -15.62 -5.87 9.79
N ASP A 48 -14.62 -6.39 10.52
CA ASP A 48 -13.53 -5.56 11.07
C ASP A 48 -12.53 -5.07 10.03
N GLY A 49 -12.39 -5.77 8.89
CA GLY A 49 -11.53 -5.42 7.77
C GLY A 49 -10.14 -4.91 8.17
N GLU A 50 -9.81 -3.69 7.73
CA GLU A 50 -8.51 -3.07 7.97
C GLU A 50 -8.23 -2.82 9.47
N LEU A 51 -9.26 -2.67 10.31
CA LEU A 51 -9.09 -2.50 11.75
C LEU A 51 -8.53 -3.77 12.40
N ALA A 52 -8.98 -4.95 11.97
CA ALA A 52 -8.41 -6.21 12.45
C ALA A 52 -6.95 -6.37 12.01
N SER A 53 -6.66 -6.12 10.73
CA SER A 53 -5.32 -6.24 10.16
C SER A 53 -4.32 -5.31 10.84
N THR A 54 -4.70 -4.05 11.06
CA THR A 54 -3.79 -3.05 11.64
C THR A 54 -3.53 -3.28 13.14
N ARG A 55 -4.53 -3.78 13.89
CA ARG A 55 -4.37 -4.21 15.29
C ARG A 55 -3.43 -5.42 15.38
N ALA A 56 -3.60 -6.40 14.49
CA ALA A 56 -2.73 -7.58 14.43
C ALA A 56 -1.28 -7.20 14.09
N ALA A 57 -1.07 -6.29 13.13
CA ALA A 57 0.26 -5.78 12.80
C ALA A 57 0.92 -5.09 14.01
N SER A 58 0.18 -4.24 14.72
CA SER A 58 0.67 -3.57 15.93
C SER A 58 1.03 -4.59 17.04
N ALA A 59 0.15 -5.55 17.33
CA ALA A 59 0.37 -6.57 18.34
C ALA A 59 1.60 -7.45 18.04
N THR A 60 1.83 -7.76 16.76
CA THR A 60 2.99 -8.56 16.31
C THR A 60 4.26 -7.74 16.11
N GLY A 61 4.18 -6.40 16.16
CA GLY A 61 5.29 -5.49 15.85
C GLY A 61 5.70 -5.51 14.37
N ALA A 62 4.78 -5.85 13.48
CA ALA A 62 4.96 -5.79 12.02
C ALA A 62 4.50 -4.42 11.47
N CYS A 63 5.02 -4.04 10.30
CA CYS A 63 4.49 -2.89 9.56
C CYS A 63 3.18 -3.26 8.86
N TYR A 64 2.16 -2.39 8.97
CA TYR A 64 0.93 -2.45 8.16
C TYR A 64 0.95 -1.41 7.06
N ILE A 65 0.78 -1.84 5.81
CA ILE A 65 0.63 -0.92 4.67
C ILE A 65 -0.86 -0.84 4.31
N LEU A 66 -1.49 0.30 4.59
CA LEU A 66 -2.90 0.55 4.26
C LEU A 66 -3.05 0.85 2.75
N SER A 67 -4.06 0.29 2.09
CA SER A 67 -4.39 0.65 0.71
C SER A 67 -5.11 1.99 0.62
N THR A 68 -4.87 2.76 -0.45
CA THR A 68 -5.71 3.93 -0.76
C THR A 68 -7.19 3.53 -0.93
N ILE A 69 -7.44 2.34 -1.47
CA ILE A 69 -8.77 1.79 -1.77
C ILE A 69 -9.24 0.90 -0.60
N SER A 70 -9.15 1.41 0.63
CA SER A 70 -9.59 0.71 1.84
C SER A 70 -11.04 1.00 2.18
N THR A 71 -11.70 0.04 2.82
CA THR A 71 -13.07 0.18 3.37
C THR A 71 -13.12 0.86 4.74
N THR A 72 -11.97 1.30 5.23
CA THR A 72 -11.79 1.99 6.51
C THR A 72 -10.88 3.19 6.27
N SER A 73 -11.16 4.32 6.90
CA SER A 73 -10.36 5.54 6.73
C SER A 73 -8.95 5.37 7.29
N LEU A 74 -7.99 6.12 6.75
CA LEU A 74 -6.61 6.12 7.26
C LEU A 74 -6.54 6.61 8.72
N GLU A 75 -7.45 7.50 9.12
CA GLU A 75 -7.57 7.99 10.50
C GLU A 75 -8.01 6.88 11.46
N ASP A 76 -9.04 6.12 11.11
CA ASP A 76 -9.54 5.00 11.94
C ASP A 76 -8.50 3.88 12.01
N VAL A 77 -7.80 3.61 10.89
CA VAL A 77 -6.70 2.65 10.86
C VAL A 77 -5.56 3.11 11.76
N ALA A 78 -5.20 4.40 11.74
CA ALA A 78 -4.17 4.95 12.60
C ALA A 78 -4.54 4.86 14.08
N ALA A 79 -5.80 5.18 14.42
CA ALA A 79 -6.32 5.05 15.77
C ALA A 79 -6.27 3.60 16.26
N ALA A 80 -6.71 2.64 15.44
CA ALA A 80 -6.73 1.22 15.79
C ALA A 80 -5.33 0.58 15.84
N ASN A 81 -4.37 1.09 15.08
CA ASN A 81 -2.98 0.64 15.10
C ASN A 81 -2.24 1.09 16.37
N GLY A 82 -2.71 2.16 17.02
CA GLY A 82 -2.15 2.69 18.26
C GLY A 82 -0.90 3.54 18.06
N PRO A 83 -0.35 4.12 19.13
CA PRO A 83 0.81 5.02 19.07
C PRO A 83 2.11 4.30 18.65
N ASP A 84 2.26 3.04 19.03
CA ASP A 84 3.48 2.25 18.79
C ASP A 84 3.43 1.42 17.49
N GLY A 85 2.26 1.36 16.85
CA GLY A 85 2.08 0.60 15.62
C GLY A 85 2.76 1.29 14.44
N LEU A 86 3.57 0.53 13.69
CA LEU A 86 4.16 1.01 12.45
C LEU A 86 3.17 0.85 11.30
N ARG A 87 2.86 1.97 10.64
CA ARG A 87 1.93 2.03 9.51
C ARG A 87 2.45 2.89 8.37
N TRP A 88 2.29 2.40 7.15
CA TRP A 88 2.58 3.10 5.90
C TRP A 88 1.31 3.20 5.05
N PHE A 89 1.27 4.20 4.18
CA PHE A 89 0.10 4.46 3.34
C PHE A 89 0.44 4.20 1.88
N GLN A 90 -0.18 3.19 1.28
CA GLN A 90 -0.11 3.00 -0.16
C GLN A 90 -0.94 4.08 -0.85
N LEU A 91 -0.35 4.66 -1.89
CA LEU A 91 -0.87 5.80 -2.63
C LEU A 91 -0.88 5.51 -4.14
N TYR A 92 -1.91 6.01 -4.81
CA TYR A 92 -1.92 6.29 -6.24
C TYR A 92 -1.87 7.81 -6.45
N ILE A 93 -1.17 8.25 -7.50
CA ILE A 93 -1.28 9.65 -7.93
C ILE A 93 -2.50 9.72 -8.86
N PHE A 94 -3.51 10.47 -8.45
CA PHE A 94 -4.76 10.64 -9.18
C PHE A 94 -4.66 11.79 -10.18
N LYS A 95 -5.48 11.78 -11.24
CA LYS A 95 -5.63 12.91 -12.17
C LYS A 95 -5.89 14.21 -11.41
N ASP A 96 -6.74 14.10 -10.40
CA ASP A 96 -6.96 15.13 -9.40
C ASP A 96 -5.79 15.18 -8.40
N ARG A 97 -4.85 16.10 -8.64
CA ARG A 97 -3.67 16.28 -7.79
C ARG A 97 -4.01 16.83 -6.41
N ASP A 98 -5.14 17.52 -6.24
CA ASP A 98 -5.59 18.01 -4.92
C ASP A 98 -6.10 16.87 -4.04
N LEU A 99 -6.78 15.88 -4.63
CA LEU A 99 -7.13 14.64 -3.92
C LEU A 99 -5.87 13.94 -3.41
N THR A 100 -4.86 13.82 -4.27
CA THR A 100 -3.58 13.19 -3.90
C THR A 100 -2.91 13.94 -2.76
N ARG A 101 -2.84 15.29 -2.84
CA ARG A 101 -2.31 16.15 -1.78
C ARG A 101 -3.07 15.99 -0.47
N SER A 102 -4.40 16.00 -0.52
CA SER A 102 -5.25 15.82 0.66
C SER A 102 -4.98 14.49 1.37
N LEU A 103 -4.81 13.40 0.61
CA LEU A 103 -4.50 12.08 1.18
C LEU A 103 -3.10 12.04 1.81
N VAL A 104 -2.11 12.68 1.19
CA VAL A 104 -0.74 12.81 1.74
C VAL A 104 -0.78 13.55 3.07
N GLU A 105 -1.39 14.73 3.11
CA GLU A 105 -1.48 15.54 4.34
C GLU A 105 -2.24 14.80 5.46
N ARG A 106 -3.30 14.07 5.11
CA ARG A 106 -4.04 13.24 6.06
C ARG A 106 -3.18 12.11 6.61
N ALA A 107 -2.41 11.42 5.75
CA ALA A 107 -1.47 10.38 6.17
C ALA A 107 -0.40 10.94 7.13
N GLU A 108 0.16 12.10 6.83
CA GLU A 108 1.10 12.79 7.72
C GLU A 108 0.47 13.10 9.09
N ARG A 109 -0.70 13.73 9.10
CA ARG A 109 -1.41 14.08 10.34
C ARG A 109 -1.80 12.85 11.17
N ALA A 110 -2.17 11.74 10.52
CA ALA A 110 -2.49 10.49 11.18
C ALA A 110 -1.25 9.68 11.63
N GLY A 111 -0.05 10.22 11.42
CA GLY A 111 1.21 9.66 11.90
C GLY A 111 1.71 8.46 11.09
N PHE A 112 1.29 8.32 9.84
CA PHE A 112 1.90 7.35 8.92
C PHE A 112 3.38 7.68 8.73
N LYS A 113 4.20 6.64 8.52
CA LYS A 113 5.67 6.78 8.51
C LYS A 113 6.31 6.71 7.13
N ALA A 114 5.55 6.35 6.10
CA ALA A 114 6.00 6.34 4.71
C ALA A 114 4.81 6.35 3.76
N LEU A 115 5.06 6.82 2.53
CA LEU A 115 4.17 6.64 1.38
C LEU A 115 4.69 5.48 0.52
N VAL A 116 3.79 4.59 0.13
CA VAL A 116 4.08 3.50 -0.80
C VAL A 116 3.42 3.81 -2.14
N LEU A 117 4.14 4.49 -3.02
CA LEU A 117 3.65 4.88 -4.33
C LEU A 117 3.60 3.66 -5.26
N THR A 118 2.42 3.32 -5.73
CA THR A 118 2.25 2.22 -6.71
C THR A 118 2.46 2.74 -8.13
N VAL A 119 3.46 2.19 -8.82
CA VAL A 119 3.88 2.62 -10.17
C VAL A 119 3.59 1.60 -11.28
N ASP A 120 3.10 0.42 -10.93
CA ASP A 120 2.80 -0.69 -11.86
C ASP A 120 1.34 -0.73 -12.34
N THR A 121 0.53 0.28 -12.01
CA THR A 121 -0.92 0.30 -12.31
C THR A 121 -1.38 1.60 -13.00
N PRO A 122 -0.82 1.98 -14.17
CA PRO A 122 -1.39 3.08 -14.95
C PRO A 122 -2.82 2.74 -15.40
N ILE A 123 -3.07 1.47 -15.71
CA ILE A 123 -4.39 0.90 -15.99
C ILE A 123 -4.54 -0.35 -15.13
N LEU A 124 -5.77 -0.64 -14.69
CA LEU A 124 -6.05 -1.85 -13.94
C LEU A 124 -5.81 -3.11 -14.79
N GLY A 125 -5.17 -4.13 -14.22
CA GLY A 125 -4.97 -5.42 -14.87
C GLY A 125 -6.29 -6.14 -15.19
N ASN A 126 -6.28 -6.90 -16.29
CA ASN A 126 -7.45 -7.64 -16.76
C ASN A 126 -7.71 -8.91 -15.94
N ARG A 127 -8.52 -8.79 -14.90
CA ARG A 127 -8.92 -9.89 -14.02
C ARG A 127 -10.23 -10.49 -14.53
N GLN A 128 -10.12 -11.55 -15.33
CA GLN A 128 -11.25 -12.21 -15.99
C GLN A 128 -12.38 -12.65 -15.04
N ALA A 129 -12.03 -13.07 -13.81
CA ALA A 129 -13.02 -13.42 -12.80
C ALA A 129 -13.86 -12.20 -12.36
N ASP A 130 -13.23 -11.03 -12.18
CA ASP A 130 -13.91 -9.79 -11.80
C ASP A 130 -14.90 -9.37 -12.91
N LEU A 131 -14.51 -9.51 -14.18
CA LEU A 131 -15.39 -9.24 -15.33
C LEU A 131 -16.57 -10.20 -15.41
N ARG A 132 -16.32 -11.52 -15.32
CA ARG A 132 -17.38 -12.54 -15.38
C ARG A 132 -18.40 -12.42 -14.26
N ASN A 133 -17.94 -12.02 -13.08
CA ASN A 133 -18.79 -11.88 -11.90
C ASN A 133 -19.43 -10.49 -11.78
N GLY A 134 -19.07 -9.54 -12.67
CA GLY A 134 -19.51 -8.15 -12.57
C GLY A 134 -19.14 -7.53 -11.23
N PHE A 135 -17.87 -7.68 -10.80
CA PHE A 135 -17.43 -7.31 -9.45
C PHE A 135 -17.74 -5.85 -9.11
N LYS A 136 -18.41 -5.67 -7.96
CA LYS A 136 -18.73 -4.37 -7.35
C LYS A 136 -18.52 -4.46 -5.84
N LEU A 137 -18.27 -3.31 -5.21
CA LEU A 137 -18.25 -3.22 -3.76
C LEU A 137 -19.68 -3.48 -3.22
N PRO A 138 -19.86 -4.33 -2.19
CA PRO A 138 -21.16 -4.51 -1.56
C PRO A 138 -21.75 -3.19 -1.07
N SER A 139 -23.05 -2.96 -1.27
CA SER A 139 -23.72 -1.67 -1.05
C SER A 139 -23.65 -1.11 0.38
N HIS A 140 -23.46 -1.98 1.38
CA HIS A 140 -23.29 -1.59 2.77
C HIS A 140 -21.85 -1.15 3.12
N LEU A 141 -20.92 -1.26 2.18
CA LEU A 141 -19.54 -0.84 2.31
C LEU A 141 -19.29 0.41 1.46
N HIS A 142 -18.29 1.18 1.86
CA HIS A 142 -17.80 2.36 1.15
C HIS A 142 -16.28 2.44 1.32
N LEU A 143 -15.62 3.27 0.51
CA LEU A 143 -14.20 3.51 0.72
C LEU A 143 -13.97 4.61 1.76
N GLY A 144 -13.36 4.24 2.88
CA GLY A 144 -13.20 5.12 4.02
C GLY A 144 -12.31 6.34 3.74
N ASN A 145 -11.34 6.23 2.83
CA ASN A 145 -10.47 7.36 2.49
C ASN A 145 -11.16 8.43 1.64
N PHE A 146 -12.30 8.13 1.02
CA PHE A 146 -13.01 9.06 0.14
C PHE A 146 -14.37 9.50 0.69
N ALA A 147 -14.80 8.93 1.84
CA ALA A 147 -16.09 9.22 2.45
C ALA A 147 -16.28 10.73 2.69
N GLY A 148 -17.43 11.27 2.24
CA GLY A 148 -17.78 12.68 2.40
C GLY A 148 -17.13 13.66 1.40
N GLY A 149 -16.27 13.18 0.49
CA GLY A 149 -15.65 13.99 -0.57
C GLY A 149 -16.33 13.83 -1.94
N ARG A 150 -15.91 14.67 -2.91
CA ARG A 150 -16.38 14.61 -4.32
C ARG A 150 -16.22 13.25 -4.99
N HIS A 151 -15.31 12.41 -4.48
CA HIS A 151 -14.97 11.09 -5.01
C HIS A 151 -15.60 9.93 -4.22
N ALA A 152 -16.50 10.21 -3.27
CA ALA A 152 -17.16 9.20 -2.43
C ALA A 152 -18.13 8.29 -3.19
N THR A 153 -18.73 8.79 -4.28
CA THR A 153 -19.90 8.18 -4.93
C THR A 153 -19.58 7.28 -6.13
N GLY A 154 -18.40 7.43 -6.76
CA GLY A 154 -18.08 6.80 -8.05
C GLY A 154 -17.91 5.27 -8.04
N ILE A 155 -17.82 4.64 -6.87
CA ILE A 155 -17.42 3.22 -6.76
C ILE A 155 -18.63 2.28 -6.75
N ASN A 156 -19.76 2.76 -6.25
CA ASN A 156 -20.88 1.88 -5.93
C ASN A 156 -21.63 1.40 -7.18
N GLU A 157 -21.59 2.14 -8.29
CA GLU A 157 -22.37 1.79 -9.48
C GLU A 157 -21.54 1.20 -10.63
N ALA A 158 -20.34 1.72 -10.87
CA ALA A 158 -19.55 1.46 -12.08
C ALA A 158 -18.53 0.31 -11.96
N GLY A 159 -18.25 -0.17 -10.75
CA GLY A 159 -17.27 -1.24 -10.49
C GLY A 159 -15.81 -0.76 -10.46
N LEU A 160 -14.91 -1.61 -9.96
CA LEU A 160 -13.51 -1.24 -9.68
C LEU A 160 -12.73 -0.77 -10.93
N SER A 161 -12.99 -1.38 -12.08
CA SER A 161 -12.32 -1.01 -13.33
C SER A 161 -12.71 0.39 -13.80
N ALA A 162 -14.00 0.71 -13.78
CA ALA A 162 -14.47 2.03 -14.18
C ALA A 162 -13.95 3.12 -13.24
N TYR A 163 -13.96 2.84 -11.93
CA TYR A 163 -13.38 3.70 -10.91
C TYR A 163 -11.88 3.98 -11.15
N ALA A 164 -11.11 2.94 -11.44
CA ALA A 164 -9.68 3.09 -11.74
C ALA A 164 -9.47 3.93 -13.02
N THR A 165 -10.23 3.68 -14.09
CA THR A 165 -10.16 4.47 -15.33
C THR A 165 -10.51 5.95 -15.11
N GLU A 166 -11.47 6.22 -14.24
CA GLU A 166 -11.90 7.59 -13.95
C GLU A 166 -10.81 8.36 -13.19
N LEU A 167 -10.26 7.78 -12.12
CA LEU A 167 -9.38 8.51 -11.21
C LEU A 167 -7.88 8.39 -11.50
N PHE A 168 -7.41 7.26 -12.04
CA PHE A 168 -5.97 7.01 -12.17
C PHE A 168 -5.39 7.80 -13.34
N ASP A 169 -4.25 8.42 -13.09
CA ASP A 169 -3.48 9.10 -14.13
C ASP A 169 -2.63 8.08 -14.89
N THR A 170 -2.87 7.93 -16.19
CA THR A 170 -2.12 7.01 -17.06
C THR A 170 -0.82 7.61 -17.57
N ASN A 171 -0.59 8.91 -17.35
CA ASN A 171 0.52 9.67 -17.93
C ASN A 171 1.63 9.95 -16.92
N LEU A 172 1.67 9.21 -15.81
CA LEU A 172 2.67 9.40 -14.77
C LEU A 172 4.07 9.11 -15.29
N THR A 173 5.01 9.94 -14.86
CA THR A 173 6.44 9.84 -15.15
C THR A 173 7.25 9.93 -13.86
N TRP A 174 8.56 9.78 -13.95
CA TRP A 174 9.45 10.01 -12.81
C TRP A 174 9.40 11.45 -12.26
N GLN A 175 8.95 12.42 -13.06
CA GLN A 175 8.72 13.79 -12.56
C GLN A 175 7.56 13.85 -11.56
N ASP A 176 6.57 12.97 -11.67
CA ASP A 176 5.48 12.89 -10.70
C ASP A 176 5.93 12.31 -9.35
N VAL A 177 7.00 11.49 -9.36
CA VAL A 177 7.66 11.06 -8.12
C VAL A 177 8.37 12.24 -7.45
N ALA A 178 9.08 13.06 -8.22
CA ALA A 178 9.72 14.27 -7.72
C ALA A 178 8.67 15.27 -7.18
N TRP A 179 7.54 15.41 -7.87
CA TRP A 179 6.39 16.21 -7.40
C TRP A 179 5.81 15.64 -6.10
N LEU A 180 5.57 14.32 -6.00
CA LEU A 180 5.04 13.73 -4.76
C LEU A 180 5.96 14.00 -3.57
N LYS A 181 7.28 13.91 -3.77
CA LYS A 181 8.27 14.23 -2.75
C LYS A 181 8.31 15.72 -2.40
N SER A 182 7.94 16.62 -3.30
CA SER A 182 7.92 18.07 -3.00
C SER A 182 6.72 18.47 -2.14
N ILE A 183 5.69 17.63 -2.07
CA ILE A 183 4.46 17.88 -1.31
C ILE A 183 4.35 17.04 -0.03
N SER A 184 5.33 16.18 0.25
CA SER A 184 5.32 15.22 1.35
C SER A 184 6.65 15.27 2.11
N SER A 185 6.58 15.32 3.43
CA SER A 185 7.72 15.09 4.32
C SER A 185 8.01 13.61 4.57
N LEU A 186 7.05 12.73 4.28
CA LEU A 186 7.20 11.29 4.45
C LEU A 186 8.16 10.69 3.40
N PRO A 187 8.95 9.67 3.77
CA PRO A 187 9.75 8.92 2.81
C PRO A 187 8.84 8.21 1.79
N VAL A 188 9.21 8.32 0.52
CA VAL A 188 8.48 7.68 -0.60
C VAL A 188 9.17 6.38 -0.97
N VAL A 189 8.41 5.29 -0.94
CA VAL A 189 8.79 3.95 -1.39
C VAL A 189 8.06 3.64 -2.68
N VAL A 190 8.77 3.30 -3.75
CA VAL A 190 8.12 2.91 -5.01
C VAL A 190 7.82 1.41 -5.02
N LYS A 191 6.57 1.06 -5.30
CA LYS A 191 6.08 -0.32 -5.40
C LYS A 191 5.70 -0.63 -6.84
N GLY A 192 6.26 -1.69 -7.39
CA GLY A 192 5.98 -2.13 -8.76
C GLY A 192 7.20 -2.20 -9.68
N VAL A 193 8.39 -1.94 -9.15
CA VAL A 193 9.65 -1.97 -9.91
C VAL A 193 10.08 -3.42 -10.11
N LEU A 194 10.33 -3.81 -11.35
CA LEU A 194 10.73 -5.17 -11.74
C LEU A 194 12.03 -5.21 -12.56
N THR A 195 12.57 -4.05 -12.93
CA THR A 195 13.74 -3.91 -13.81
C THR A 195 14.86 -3.19 -13.05
N PRO A 196 16.14 -3.49 -13.36
CA PRO A 196 17.26 -2.75 -12.80
C PRO A 196 17.28 -1.28 -13.27
N GLU A 197 16.82 -1.00 -14.49
CA GLU A 197 16.78 0.36 -15.06
C GLU A 197 15.85 1.27 -14.24
N ASP A 198 14.64 0.81 -13.93
CA ASP A 198 13.68 1.56 -13.11
C ASP A 198 14.14 1.64 -11.64
N ALA A 199 14.90 0.66 -11.16
CA ALA A 199 15.49 0.72 -9.82
C ALA A 199 16.55 1.82 -9.71
N VAL A 200 17.37 2.02 -10.75
CA VAL A 200 18.33 3.13 -10.82
C VAL A 200 17.59 4.46 -10.84
N LEU A 201 16.55 4.60 -11.68
CA LEU A 201 15.74 5.83 -11.74
C LEU A 201 15.08 6.16 -10.39
N ALA A 202 14.57 5.15 -9.68
CA ALA A 202 14.02 5.33 -8.33
C ALA A 202 15.06 5.88 -7.34
N CYS A 203 16.31 5.40 -7.42
CA CYS A 203 17.42 5.90 -6.63
C CYS A 203 17.79 7.35 -7.01
N ASP A 204 17.88 7.65 -8.31
CA ASP A 204 18.26 8.98 -8.82
C ASP A 204 17.26 10.07 -8.41
N VAL A 205 15.96 9.77 -8.43
CA VAL A 205 14.93 10.69 -7.91
C VAL A 205 14.84 10.70 -6.38
N GLY A 206 15.68 9.92 -5.69
CA GLY A 206 15.81 9.87 -4.25
C GLY A 206 14.63 9.22 -3.53
N CYS A 207 14.06 8.15 -4.09
CA CYS A 207 13.12 7.31 -3.34
C CYS A 207 13.81 6.71 -2.11
N ALA A 208 13.09 6.61 -1.00
CA ALA A 208 13.60 6.05 0.25
C ALA A 208 13.71 4.51 0.22
N GLY A 209 13.02 3.86 -0.73
CA GLY A 209 13.11 2.43 -0.92
C GLY A 209 12.34 1.94 -2.14
N ILE A 210 12.53 0.66 -2.46
CA ILE A 210 11.88 -0.03 -3.56
C ILE A 210 11.20 -1.29 -3.01
N LEU A 211 9.92 -1.47 -3.31
CA LEU A 211 9.19 -2.73 -3.14
C LEU A 211 9.09 -3.43 -4.49
N VAL A 212 9.95 -4.44 -4.69
CA VAL A 212 9.91 -5.32 -5.85
C VAL A 212 8.58 -6.07 -5.84
N SER A 213 7.72 -5.75 -6.80
CA SER A 213 6.31 -6.16 -6.81
C SER A 213 5.82 -6.26 -8.24
N ASN A 214 5.06 -7.32 -8.53
CA ASN A 214 4.27 -7.48 -9.75
C ASN A 214 2.77 -7.33 -9.46
N HIS A 215 2.43 -6.51 -8.48
CA HIS A 215 1.08 -6.30 -7.96
C HIS A 215 0.36 -7.57 -7.47
N GLY A 216 1.10 -8.60 -7.07
CA GLY A 216 0.49 -9.89 -6.73
C GLY A 216 0.00 -10.65 -7.97
N ALA A 217 0.66 -10.44 -9.11
CA ALA A 217 0.32 -11.00 -10.42
C ALA A 217 -1.10 -10.64 -10.90
N ARG A 218 -1.51 -9.38 -10.71
CA ARG A 218 -2.87 -8.88 -10.92
C ARG A 218 -2.92 -7.57 -11.69
#